data_AF-A0A1G7D594-F1
#
_entry.id   AF-A0A1G7D594-F1
#
_cell.length_a   1.000
_cell.length_b   1.000
_cell.length_c   1.000
_cell.angle_alpha   90.00
_cell.angle_beta   90.00
_cell.angle_gamma   90.00
#
_symmetry.space_group_name_H-M   'P 1'
#
loop_
_entity.id
_entity.type
_entity.pdbx_description
1 polymer ?
#
loop_
_entity_poly.entity_id
_entity_poly.type
_entity_poly.pdbx_seq_one_letter_code
_entity_poly.pdbx_strand_id
1 'polypeptide(L)'
;MKVGPAAIERRSQARIGFAWTAGMMVALALTVFAPPAAAQSLDQLRANGAVCERPDGLLHALSSNGAVVQQVDTINRQRLAAYEKLARDTNTSVEQVRIVSGEKLQSRYGGCP
;
A
#
# COMPACT_ATOMS: atom_id res chain seq x y z
N MET A 1 -39.11 54.47 -64.32
CA MET A 1 -38.82 53.14 -64.91
C MET A 1 -37.54 52.59 -64.30
N LYS A 2 -37.66 51.81 -63.21
CA LYS A 2 -36.89 50.60 -62.86
C LYS A 2 -37.36 50.12 -61.47
N VAL A 3 -38.03 48.97 -61.47
CA VAL A 3 -38.39 48.08 -60.35
C VAL A 3 -37.16 47.82 -59.44
N GLY A 4 -37.21 47.89 -58.09
CA GLY A 4 -37.83 46.97 -57.11
C GLY A 4 -36.96 45.71 -56.88
N PRO A 5 -36.99 44.94 -55.76
CA PRO A 5 -37.24 45.22 -54.32
C PRO A 5 -36.07 44.73 -53.40
N ALA A 6 -36.05 45.08 -52.11
CA ALA A 6 -35.35 44.27 -51.07
C ALA A 6 -35.86 44.69 -49.68
N ALA A 7 -36.77 43.97 -49.04
CA ALA A 7 -36.60 42.64 -48.41
C ALA A 7 -35.66 42.66 -47.20
N ILE A 8 -36.25 42.28 -46.07
CA ILE A 8 -35.70 42.05 -44.74
C ILE A 8 -34.57 41.00 -44.79
N GLU A 9 -33.40 41.25 -44.19
CA GLU A 9 -32.50 40.16 -43.79
C GLU A 9 -31.60 40.61 -42.61
N ARG A 10 -31.96 40.21 -41.38
CA ARG A 10 -31.30 39.15 -40.60
C ARG A 10 -29.83 39.42 -40.25
N ARG A 11 -29.59 39.57 -38.94
CA ARG A 11 -28.42 39.10 -38.18
C ARG A 11 -27.09 39.02 -38.96
N SER A 12 -26.23 40.03 -38.80
CA SER A 12 -24.78 39.78 -38.85
C SER A 12 -24.28 39.40 -37.47
N GLN A 13 -24.53 38.13 -37.12
CA GLN A 13 -23.66 37.39 -36.22
C GLN A 13 -22.27 37.39 -36.87
N ALA A 14 -21.41 38.31 -36.46
CA ALA A 14 -20.04 38.28 -36.92
C ALA A 14 -19.11 38.73 -35.79
N ARG A 15 -18.50 37.69 -35.21
CA ARG A 15 -17.16 37.70 -34.62
C ARG A 15 -17.22 38.23 -33.19
N ILE A 16 -16.83 37.45 -32.20
CA ILE A 16 -15.42 37.16 -31.91
C ILE A 16 -15.32 35.84 -31.14
N GLY A 17 -14.49 34.93 -31.65
CA GLY A 17 -13.50 34.19 -30.87
C GLY A 17 -13.99 33.18 -29.82
N PHE A 18 -14.74 32.14 -30.21
CA PHE A 18 -14.81 30.93 -29.40
C PHE A 18 -13.65 29.99 -29.79
N ALA A 19 -12.45 30.23 -29.26
CA ALA A 19 -11.30 29.39 -29.58
C ALA A 19 -10.26 29.26 -28.46
N TRP A 20 -10.55 29.55 -27.19
CA TRP A 20 -9.55 29.36 -26.11
C TRP A 20 -10.17 29.07 -24.74
N THR A 21 -11.08 28.11 -24.60
CA THR A 21 -11.45 27.58 -23.26
C THR A 21 -11.71 26.06 -23.21
N ALA A 22 -11.68 25.36 -24.34
CA ALA A 22 -12.04 23.93 -24.38
C ALA A 22 -10.85 22.95 -24.22
N GLY A 23 -9.60 23.42 -24.29
CA GLY A 23 -8.42 22.54 -24.21
C GLY A 23 -7.87 22.29 -22.80
N MET A 24 -8.18 23.15 -21.83
CA MET A 24 -7.52 23.15 -20.51
C MET A 24 -8.33 22.44 -19.40
N MET A 25 -9.51 21.87 -19.70
CA MET A 25 -10.25 21.03 -18.75
C MET A 25 -10.06 19.52 -18.97
N VAL A 26 -9.61 19.09 -20.16
CA VAL A 26 -9.45 17.66 -20.46
C VAL A 26 -8.12 17.10 -19.94
N ALA A 27 -7.10 17.95 -19.74
CA ALA A 27 -5.78 17.52 -19.26
C ALA A 27 -5.70 17.27 -17.74
N LEU A 28 -6.69 17.72 -16.95
CA LEU A 28 -6.65 17.63 -15.48
C LEU A 28 -7.37 16.40 -14.90
N ALA A 29 -8.06 15.61 -15.74
CA ALA A 29 -8.90 14.51 -15.26
C ALA A 29 -8.16 13.17 -15.02
N LEU A 30 -6.84 13.08 -15.33
CA LEU A 30 -6.11 11.81 -15.37
C LEU A 30 -5.17 11.54 -14.18
N THR A 31 -5.07 12.42 -13.18
CA THR A 31 -4.00 12.32 -12.16
C THR A 31 -4.40 11.74 -10.79
N VAL A 32 -5.65 11.31 -10.56
CA VAL A 32 -6.11 11.03 -9.18
C VAL A 32 -6.41 9.56 -8.84
N PHE A 33 -6.19 8.62 -9.76
CA PHE A 33 -6.30 7.18 -9.43
C PHE A 33 -4.94 6.58 -9.07
N ALA A 34 -4.35 7.02 -7.95
CA ALA A 34 -3.30 6.24 -7.31
C ALA A 34 -3.96 5.08 -6.54
N PRO A 35 -3.66 3.81 -6.86
CA PRO A 35 -4.16 2.70 -6.06
C PRO A 35 -3.64 2.84 -4.62
N PRO A 36 -4.44 2.48 -3.60
CA PRO A 36 -3.96 2.49 -2.23
C PRO A 36 -2.76 1.55 -2.12
N ALA A 37 -1.67 2.04 -1.53
CA ALA A 37 -0.53 1.20 -1.19
C ALA A 37 -0.97 0.17 -0.15
N ALA A 38 -1.27 -1.05 -0.58
CA ALA A 38 -1.59 -2.15 0.30
C ALA A 38 -0.30 -2.62 0.98
N ALA A 39 -0.24 -2.57 2.32
CA ALA A 39 0.84 -3.19 3.07
C ALA A 39 0.86 -4.70 2.80
N GLN A 40 2.04 -5.26 2.54
CA GLN A 40 2.18 -6.70 2.31
C GLN A 40 1.85 -7.47 3.58
N SER A 41 1.15 -8.59 3.43
CA SER A 41 0.92 -9.50 4.56
C SER A 41 2.21 -10.16 4.98
N LEU A 42 2.30 -10.61 6.23
CA LEU A 42 3.48 -11.33 6.72
C LEU A 42 3.73 -12.61 5.90
N ASP A 43 2.68 -13.30 5.44
CA ASP A 43 2.82 -14.47 4.58
C ASP A 43 3.43 -14.13 3.23
N GLN A 44 3.05 -12.99 2.62
CA GLN A 44 3.66 -12.50 1.39
C GLN A 44 5.13 -12.13 1.59
N LEU A 45 5.47 -11.52 2.72
CA LEU A 45 6.84 -11.15 3.07
C LEU A 45 7.74 -12.38 3.32
N ARG A 46 7.18 -13.47 3.85
CA ARG A 46 7.92 -14.75 3.92
C ARG A 46 8.08 -15.36 2.53
N ALA A 47 7.00 -15.41 1.76
CA ALA A 47 6.98 -16.04 0.44
C ALA A 47 7.93 -15.37 -0.55
N ASN A 48 8.13 -14.05 -0.45
CA ASN A 48 9.08 -13.31 -1.29
C ASN A 48 10.49 -13.17 -0.68
N GLY A 49 10.76 -13.83 0.45
CA GLY A 49 12.07 -13.83 1.11
C GLY A 49 12.47 -12.51 1.76
N ALA A 50 11.54 -11.56 1.96
CA ALA A 50 11.83 -10.30 2.65
C ALA A 50 12.01 -10.48 4.16
N VAL A 51 11.44 -11.54 4.75
CA VAL A 51 11.57 -11.88 6.17
C VAL A 51 11.71 -13.39 6.38
N CYS A 52 12.27 -13.80 7.52
CA CYS A 52 12.40 -15.20 7.91
C CYS A 52 12.17 -15.41 9.42
N GLU A 53 11.82 -16.63 9.82
CA GLU A 53 11.60 -17.01 11.23
C GLU A 53 12.91 -17.47 11.88
N ARG A 54 13.28 -16.86 13.01
CA ARG A 54 14.48 -17.23 13.79
C ARG A 54 14.16 -18.32 14.82
N PRO A 55 15.17 -19.10 15.25
CA PRO A 55 14.98 -20.15 16.27
C PRO A 55 14.57 -19.58 17.64
N ASP A 56 14.76 -18.28 17.86
CA ASP A 56 14.37 -17.58 19.09
C ASP A 56 12.92 -17.04 19.07
N GLY A 57 12.11 -17.50 18.10
CA GLY A 57 10.69 -17.17 18.00
C GLY A 57 10.39 -15.78 17.45
N LEU A 58 11.39 -15.03 16.98
CA LEU A 58 11.23 -13.70 16.38
C LEU A 58 11.44 -13.73 14.86
N LEU A 59 10.99 -12.67 14.20
CA LEU A 59 11.25 -12.43 12.79
C LEU A 59 12.60 -11.73 12.60
N HIS A 60 13.25 -12.04 11.48
CA HIS A 60 14.37 -11.27 10.94
C HIS A 60 13.96 -10.64 9.61
N ALA A 61 14.29 -9.36 9.40
CA ALA A 61 14.15 -8.71 8.11
C ALA A 61 15.39 -9.02 7.26
N LEU A 62 15.18 -9.64 6.10
CA LEU A 62 16.21 -9.86 5.08
C LEU A 62 16.23 -8.71 4.06
N SER A 63 15.13 -7.95 3.96
CA SER A 63 15.04 -6.75 3.14
C SER A 63 15.62 -5.52 3.86
N SER A 64 16.29 -4.65 3.10
CA SER A 64 16.70 -3.30 3.55
C SER A 64 15.57 -2.26 3.46
N ASN A 65 14.37 -2.64 3.01
CA ASN A 65 13.23 -1.75 2.94
C ASN A 65 12.76 -1.36 4.35
N GLY A 66 12.81 -0.05 4.66
CA GLY A 66 12.44 0.48 5.97
C GLY A 66 11.01 0.14 6.41
N ALA A 67 10.06 0.01 5.48
CA ALA A 67 8.69 -0.39 5.82
C ALA A 67 8.64 -1.85 6.32
N VAL A 68 9.41 -2.75 5.70
CA VAL A 68 9.51 -4.16 6.12
C VAL A 68 10.16 -4.25 7.50
N VAL A 69 11.25 -3.49 7.72
CA VAL A 69 11.93 -3.44 9.02
C VAL A 69 10.99 -2.98 10.13
N GLN A 70 10.24 -1.89 9.91
CA GLN A 70 9.27 -1.38 10.90
C GLN A 70 8.13 -2.38 11.18
N GLN A 71 7.68 -3.11 10.15
CA GLN A 71 6.66 -4.15 10.31
C GLN A 71 7.20 -5.33 11.13
N VAL A 72 8.42 -5.78 10.86
CA VAL A 72 9.12 -6.82 11.64
C VAL A 72 9.26 -6.40 13.11
N ASP A 73 9.71 -5.18 13.38
CA ASP A 73 9.84 -4.67 14.75
C ASP A 73 8.50 -4.65 15.49
N THR A 74 7.43 -4.24 14.80
CA THR A 74 6.08 -4.20 15.36
C THR A 74 5.59 -5.60 15.74
N ILE A 75 5.77 -6.58 14.84
CA ILE A 75 5.37 -7.96 15.09
C ILE A 75 6.21 -8.58 16.21
N ASN A 76 7.52 -8.31 16.25
CA ASN A 76 8.41 -8.82 17.28
C ASN A 76 8.02 -8.29 18.67
N ARG A 77 7.65 -7.01 18.79
CA ARG A 77 7.10 -6.47 20.06
C ARG A 77 5.82 -7.18 20.48
N GLN A 78 4.91 -7.43 19.54
CA GLN A 78 3.66 -8.15 19.82
C GLN A 78 3.93 -9.60 20.27
N ARG A 79 4.85 -10.30 19.60
CA ARG A 79 5.26 -11.66 19.97
C ARG A 79 5.88 -11.69 21.37
N LEU A 80 6.79 -10.78 21.68
CA LEU A 80 7.40 -10.72 23.02
C LEU A 80 6.35 -10.52 24.12
N ALA A 81 5.41 -9.58 23.93
CA ALA A 81 4.32 -9.38 24.89
C ALA A 81 3.44 -10.64 25.06
N ALA A 82 3.16 -11.36 23.96
CA ALA A 82 2.42 -12.63 24.01
C ALA A 82 3.22 -13.73 24.72
N TYR A 83 4.52 -13.82 24.48
CA TYR A 83 5.40 -14.81 25.11
C TYR A 83 5.55 -14.54 26.60
N GLU A 84 5.69 -13.29 27.01
CA GLU A 84 5.69 -12.89 28.42
C GLU A 84 4.38 -13.27 29.12
N LYS A 85 3.25 -13.03 28.46
CA LYS A 85 1.95 -13.44 28.99
C LYS A 85 1.87 -14.96 29.14
N LEU A 86 2.22 -15.71 28.09
CA LEU A 86 2.16 -17.17 28.11
C LEU A 86 3.09 -17.74 29.19
N ALA A 87 4.31 -17.20 29.31
CA ALA A 87 5.28 -17.61 30.31
C ALA A 87 4.74 -17.47 31.73
N ARG A 88 4.08 -16.35 32.04
CA ARG A 88 3.39 -16.14 33.31
C ARG A 88 2.24 -17.12 33.52
N ASP A 89 1.38 -17.28 32.51
CA ASP A 89 0.19 -18.13 32.60
C ASP A 89 0.54 -19.62 32.79
N THR A 90 1.69 -20.07 32.27
CA THR A 90 2.12 -21.48 32.36
C THR A 90 3.28 -21.70 33.32
N ASN A 91 3.63 -20.71 34.16
CA ASN A 91 4.72 -20.77 35.12
C ASN A 91 6.04 -21.30 34.52
N THR A 92 6.44 -20.76 33.37
CA THR A 92 7.67 -21.09 32.64
C THR A 92 8.48 -19.83 32.32
N SER A 93 9.67 -19.98 31.73
CA SER A 93 10.49 -18.85 31.31
C SER A 93 10.06 -18.33 29.93
N VAL A 94 10.19 -17.02 29.72
CA VAL A 94 9.95 -16.39 28.41
C VAL A 94 10.87 -17.01 27.35
N GLU A 95 12.10 -17.36 27.71
CA GLU A 95 13.06 -17.97 26.80
C GLU A 95 12.59 -19.34 26.32
N GLN A 96 12.04 -20.18 27.21
CA GLN A 96 11.52 -21.48 26.80
C GLN A 96 10.30 -21.35 25.88
N VAL A 97 9.40 -20.40 26.15
CA VAL A 97 8.28 -20.09 25.24
C VAL A 97 8.79 -19.66 23.86
N ARG A 98 9.83 -18.82 23.82
CA ARG A 98 10.43 -18.33 22.58
C ARG A 98 11.02 -19.43 21.74
N ILE A 99 11.83 -20.31 22.35
CA ILE A 99 12.46 -21.46 21.67
C ILE A 99 11.38 -22.36 21.04
N VAL A 100 10.39 -22.79 21.84
CA VAL A 100 9.31 -23.67 21.35
C VAL A 100 8.47 -22.98 20.26
N SER A 101 8.22 -21.69 20.40
CA SER A 101 7.52 -20.92 19.38
C SER A 101 8.34 -20.81 18.09
N GLY A 102 9.66 -20.60 18.21
CA GLY A 102 10.60 -20.61 17.09
C GLY A 102 10.58 -21.93 16.33
N GLU A 103 10.73 -23.06 17.03
CA GLU A 103 10.64 -24.40 16.44
C GLU A 103 9.33 -24.61 15.67
N LYS A 104 8.20 -24.23 16.28
CA LYS A 104 6.87 -24.36 15.64
C LYS A 104 6.72 -23.47 14.42
N LEU A 105 7.21 -22.23 14.50
CA LEU A 105 7.15 -21.28 13.38
C LEU A 105 8.04 -21.74 12.22
N GLN A 106 9.25 -22.21 12.51
CA GLN A 106 10.17 -22.74 11.51
C GLN A 106 9.63 -24.02 10.86
N SER A 107 9.01 -24.92 11.64
CA SER A 107 8.34 -26.10 11.10
C SER A 107 7.20 -25.73 10.15
N ARG A 108 6.51 -24.60 10.39
CA ARG A 108 5.36 -24.17 9.58
C ARG A 108 5.76 -23.33 8.35
N TYR A 109 6.75 -22.46 8.49
CA TYR A 109 7.05 -21.42 7.51
C TYR A 109 8.48 -21.46 6.96
N GLY A 110 9.33 -22.36 7.47
CA GLY A 110 10.77 -22.35 7.21
C GLY A 110 11.53 -21.39 8.14
N GLY A 111 12.81 -21.68 8.34
CA GLY A 111 13.72 -20.83 9.11
C GLY A 111 14.47 -19.83 8.24
N CYS A 112 15.20 -18.93 8.91
CA CYS A 112 16.21 -18.13 8.24
C CYS A 112 17.29 -19.01 7.58
N PRO A 113 17.81 -18.60 6.41
CA PRO A 113 18.94 -19.26 5.76
C PRO A 113 20.21 -19.21 6.62
#